data_AF-A0A932SLE0-F1
#
_entry.id   AF-A0A932SLE0-F1
#
_cell.length_a   1.000
_cell.length_b   1.000
_cell.length_c   1.000
_cell.angle_alpha   90.00
_cell.angle_beta   90.00
_cell.angle_gamma   90.00
#
_symmetry.space_group_name_H-M   'P 1'
#
loop_
_entity.id
_entity.type
_entity.pdbx_description
1 polymer ?
#
loop_
_entity_poly.entity_id
_entity_poly.type
_entity_poly.pdbx_seq_one_letter_code
_entity_poly.pdbx_strand_id
1 'polypeptide(L)'
;MQLLRRSGWNGWIVLIGLIVLAPSAQGQHSPPMEDKGSIGKSAAPWSGSIPIEIPPGRNGLTPQLSLIYNPSAGNGFLGAGWDLPIGNIMRRTQDGVDYTCDPLTSPTPCFVLNMGGVSSEIIHREDLCRGCYGVKER
;
A
#
# COMPACT_ATOMS: atom_id res chain seq x y z
N MET A 1 45.75 49.38 -54.11
CA MET A 1 45.70 47.98 -53.64
C MET A 1 44.35 47.39 -54.01
N GLN A 2 44.38 46.12 -54.41
CA GLN A 2 43.38 45.31 -55.12
C GLN A 2 42.03 45.15 -54.38
N LEU A 3 40.86 45.39 -55.01
CA LEU A 3 40.01 44.44 -55.78
C LEU A 3 39.39 43.33 -54.89
N LEU A 4 38.07 43.34 -54.63
CA LEU A 4 37.00 42.48 -55.22
C LEU A 4 36.09 42.04 -54.03
N ARG A 5 34.81 41.66 -54.09
CA ARG A 5 33.76 41.52 -55.12
C ARG A 5 32.52 40.96 -54.40
N ARG A 6 31.38 41.59 -54.64
CA ARG A 6 30.02 41.04 -54.86
C ARG A 6 29.44 39.87 -54.02
N SER A 7 28.23 40.15 -53.54
CA SER A 7 26.93 39.52 -53.89
C SER A 7 26.46 38.22 -53.24
N GLY A 8 25.15 38.25 -52.95
CA GLY A 8 24.24 37.11 -52.80
C GLY A 8 24.13 36.68 -51.35
N TRP A 9 22.97 36.44 -50.74
CA TRP A 9 21.73 35.96 -51.33
C TRP A 9 20.57 36.10 -50.31
N ASN A 10 19.57 36.90 -50.66
CA ASN A 10 18.12 36.74 -50.50
C ASN A 10 17.56 35.93 -49.30
N GLY A 11 17.15 36.67 -48.26
CA GLY A 11 16.16 36.22 -47.29
C GLY A 11 14.75 36.26 -47.88
N TRP A 12 14.34 35.15 -48.49
CA TRP A 12 12.94 34.81 -48.79
C TRP A 12 12.77 33.34 -48.44
N ILE A 13 12.01 33.02 -47.39
CA ILE A 13 11.02 31.93 -47.36
C ILE A 13 10.19 32.10 -46.09
N VAL A 14 8.89 32.12 -46.35
CA VAL A 14 7.74 32.39 -45.52
C VAL A 14 7.20 31.06 -44.94
N LEU A 15 6.63 31.13 -43.73
CA LEU A 15 5.60 30.25 -43.14
C LEU A 15 5.68 28.72 -43.32
N ILE A 16 6.03 27.99 -42.24
CA ILE A 16 5.52 26.65 -41.89
C ILE A 16 5.63 26.58 -40.35
N GLY A 17 4.69 26.14 -39.52
CA GLY A 17 3.42 25.46 -39.66
C GLY A 17 3.08 24.98 -38.24
N LEU A 18 1.86 25.29 -37.80
CA LEU A 18 1.36 25.02 -36.46
C LEU A 18 1.02 23.52 -36.35
N ILE A 19 1.80 22.74 -35.61
CA ILE A 19 1.48 21.36 -35.25
C ILE A 19 1.29 21.31 -33.74
N VAL A 20 0.02 21.32 -33.31
CA VAL A 20 -0.35 20.91 -31.96
C VAL A 20 -0.27 19.40 -31.91
N LEU A 21 0.75 18.89 -31.24
CA LEU A 21 0.90 17.46 -30.94
C LEU A 21 -0.04 17.15 -29.77
N ALA A 22 -1.19 16.55 -30.03
CA ALA A 22 -1.99 15.92 -28.98
C ALA A 22 -1.27 14.61 -28.59
N PRO A 23 -0.93 14.37 -27.30
CA PRO A 23 -0.49 13.05 -26.89
C PRO A 23 -1.69 12.10 -27.03
N SER A 24 -1.53 11.10 -27.89
CA SER A 24 -2.42 9.96 -28.00
C SER A 24 -2.66 9.36 -26.61
N ALA A 25 -3.92 9.33 -26.17
CA ALA A 25 -4.33 8.53 -25.03
C ALA A 25 -4.14 7.04 -25.39
N GLN A 26 -2.97 6.51 -25.05
CA GLN A 26 -2.71 5.08 -25.09
C GLN A 26 -3.59 4.43 -24.02
N GLY A 27 -4.51 3.57 -24.46
CA GLY A 27 -5.31 2.76 -23.56
C GLY A 27 -4.41 2.05 -22.56
N GLN A 28 -4.73 2.18 -21.28
CA GLN A 28 -4.01 1.52 -20.20
C GLN A 28 -4.27 0.02 -20.33
N HIS A 29 -3.34 -0.67 -20.98
CA HIS A 29 -3.19 -2.11 -20.81
C HIS A 29 -2.56 -2.27 -19.43
N SER A 30 -3.25 -2.95 -18.51
CA SER A 30 -2.70 -3.28 -17.20
C SER A 30 -1.32 -3.91 -17.39
N PRO A 31 -0.26 -3.42 -16.74
CA PRO A 31 1.04 -4.08 -16.83
C PRO A 31 0.88 -5.54 -16.38
N PRO A 32 1.52 -6.51 -17.07
CA PRO A 32 1.50 -7.90 -16.61
C PRO A 32 2.02 -7.97 -15.18
N MET A 33 1.39 -8.81 -14.36
CA MET A 33 1.72 -9.06 -12.95
C MET A 33 3.24 -9.12 -12.77
N GLU A 34 3.82 -8.09 -12.14
CA GLU A 34 5.23 -8.08 -11.77
C GLU A 34 5.40 -8.95 -10.53
N ASP A 35 5.96 -10.16 -10.72
CA ASP A 35 6.38 -11.03 -9.63
C ASP A 35 7.57 -10.38 -8.90
N LYS A 36 7.29 -9.63 -7.83
CA LYS A 36 8.31 -9.07 -6.94
C LYS A 36 8.81 -10.11 -5.92
N GLY A 37 9.11 -11.32 -6.37
CA GLY A 37 9.78 -12.34 -5.57
C GLY A 37 11.26 -11.99 -5.38
N SER A 38 11.65 -11.55 -4.18
CA SER A 38 13.06 -11.36 -3.83
C SER A 38 13.68 -12.71 -3.46
N ILE A 39 14.49 -13.29 -4.35
CA ILE A 39 15.28 -14.50 -4.04
C ILE A 39 16.55 -14.06 -3.28
N GLY A 40 16.45 -13.92 -1.96
CA GLY A 40 17.61 -13.80 -1.08
C GLY A 40 18.46 -15.08 -1.11
N LYS A 41 19.79 -14.96 -0.94
CA LYS A 41 20.73 -16.11 -0.87
C LYS A 41 20.67 -16.85 0.47
N SER A 42 19.47 -17.20 0.88
CA SER A 42 19.13 -18.23 1.85
C SER A 42 17.86 -18.87 1.28
N ALA A 43 17.70 -20.19 1.36
CA ALA A 43 16.48 -20.85 0.90
C ALA A 43 15.32 -20.54 1.87
N ALA A 44 14.95 -19.26 1.98
CA ALA A 44 13.73 -18.82 2.60
C ALA A 44 12.60 -19.20 1.63
N PRO A 45 11.53 -19.81 2.13
CA PRO A 45 10.42 -20.21 1.27
C PRO A 45 9.76 -18.96 0.65
N TRP A 46 9.37 -19.06 -0.62
CA TRP A 46 8.86 -17.93 -1.42
C TRP A 46 7.60 -17.32 -0.76
N SER A 47 7.56 -15.99 -0.67
CA SER A 47 6.40 -15.23 -0.22
C SER A 47 6.04 -14.19 -1.29
N GLY A 48 4.76 -13.83 -1.38
CA GLY A 48 4.27 -12.93 -2.43
C GLY A 48 2.94 -12.28 -2.07
N SER A 49 2.54 -11.27 -2.85
CA SER A 49 1.26 -10.58 -2.68
C SER A 49 0.57 -10.35 -4.02
N ILE A 50 -0.74 -10.60 -4.07
CA ILE A 50 -1.59 -10.37 -5.25
C ILE A 50 -2.59 -9.26 -4.90
N PRO A 51 -2.53 -8.07 -5.53
CA PRO A 51 -3.48 -6.99 -5.25
C PRO A 51 -4.88 -7.39 -5.69
N ILE A 52 -5.88 -6.96 -4.91
CA ILE A 52 -7.30 -7.13 -5.23
C ILE A 52 -7.80 -5.83 -5.85
N GLU A 53 -8.15 -5.89 -7.14
CA GLU A 53 -8.77 -4.75 -7.82
C GLU A 53 -10.18 -4.53 -7.30
N ILE A 54 -10.45 -3.31 -6.82
CA ILE A 54 -11.76 -2.90 -6.36
C ILE A 54 -12.18 -1.58 -7.01
N PRO A 55 -13.48 -1.33 -7.18
CA PRO A 55 -13.96 -0.06 -7.68
C PRO A 55 -13.51 1.12 -6.80
N PRO A 56 -13.37 2.33 -7.37
CA PRO A 56 -13.07 3.53 -6.58
C PRO A 56 -14.08 3.74 -5.45
N GLY A 57 -13.58 3.95 -4.24
CA GLY A 57 -14.40 4.26 -3.08
C GLY A 57 -14.95 5.68 -3.13
N ARG A 58 -16.00 5.92 -2.35
CA ARG A 58 -16.62 7.25 -2.23
C ARG A 58 -15.62 8.24 -1.61
N ASN A 59 -15.64 9.49 -2.07
CA ASN A 59 -14.77 10.56 -1.57
C ASN A 59 -13.27 10.23 -1.59
N GLY A 60 -12.82 9.35 -2.51
CA GLY A 60 -11.42 8.94 -2.62
C GLY A 60 -10.96 7.93 -1.56
N LEU A 61 -11.87 7.38 -0.75
CA LEU A 61 -11.56 6.39 0.28
C LEU A 61 -11.68 4.97 -0.30
N THR A 62 -10.64 4.53 -1.02
CA THR A 62 -10.52 3.18 -1.55
C THR A 62 -9.56 2.37 -0.66
N PRO A 63 -9.99 1.26 -0.05
CA PRO A 63 -9.07 0.41 0.72
C PRO A 63 -8.07 -0.27 -0.20
N GLN A 64 -6.82 -0.42 0.26
CA GLN A 64 -5.82 -1.21 -0.45
C GLN A 64 -5.85 -2.63 0.10
N LEU A 65 -6.30 -3.57 -0.73
CA LEU A 65 -6.43 -4.98 -0.37
C LEU A 65 -5.48 -5.80 -1.24
N SER A 66 -4.78 -6.76 -0.61
CA SER A 66 -3.92 -7.71 -1.29
C SER A 66 -4.02 -9.05 -0.59
N LEU A 67 -4.11 -10.12 -1.37
CA LEU A 67 -3.95 -11.48 -0.88
C LEU A 67 -2.45 -11.74 -0.68
N ILE A 68 -2.05 -12.17 0.52
CA ILE A 68 -0.65 -12.43 0.86
C ILE A 68 -0.44 -13.93 0.99
N TYR A 69 0.63 -14.42 0.37
CA TYR A 69 1.13 -15.78 0.57
C TYR A 69 2.39 -15.76 1.44
N ASN A 70 2.34 -16.47 2.57
CA ASN A 70 3.48 -16.76 3.41
C ASN A 70 3.49 -18.27 3.75
N PRO A 71 4.45 -19.05 3.25
CA PRO A 71 4.53 -20.50 3.48
C PRO A 71 4.81 -20.88 4.95
N SER A 72 5.26 -19.93 5.78
CA SER A 72 5.38 -20.11 7.23
C SER A 72 4.11 -19.74 8.00
N ALA A 73 3.09 -19.17 7.34
CA ALA A 73 1.81 -18.90 7.97
C ALA A 73 1.01 -20.20 8.13
N GLY A 74 0.23 -20.27 9.21
CA GLY A 74 -0.62 -21.40 9.51
C GLY A 74 -1.82 -21.52 8.57
N ASN A 75 -2.77 -22.37 8.97
CA ASN A 75 -4.03 -22.49 8.25
C ASN A 75 -4.97 -21.33 8.62
N GLY A 76 -5.50 -20.65 7.61
CA GLY A 76 -6.47 -19.57 7.75
C GLY A 76 -7.77 -19.86 7.00
N PHE A 77 -8.70 -18.91 7.00
CA PHE A 77 -9.96 -19.03 6.28
C PHE A 77 -9.80 -19.06 4.76
N LEU A 78 -8.65 -18.60 4.23
CA LEU A 78 -8.28 -18.65 2.82
C LEU A 78 -7.42 -19.87 2.47
N GLY A 79 -7.15 -20.75 3.43
CA GLY A 79 -6.28 -21.91 3.30
C GLY A 79 -4.90 -21.70 3.93
N ALA A 80 -4.07 -22.75 3.85
CA ALA A 80 -2.74 -22.73 4.42
C ALA A 80 -1.82 -21.77 3.67
N GLY A 81 -1.12 -20.92 4.42
CA GLY A 81 -0.18 -19.96 3.88
C GLY A 81 -0.81 -18.73 3.21
N TRP A 82 -2.13 -18.66 3.09
CA TRP A 82 -2.83 -17.51 2.51
C TRP A 82 -3.46 -16.64 3.60
N ASP A 83 -3.31 -15.34 3.47
CA ASP A 83 -3.89 -14.36 4.38
C ASP A 83 -4.42 -13.12 3.62
N LEU A 84 -5.45 -12.50 4.18
CA LEU A 84 -5.95 -11.20 3.76
C LEU A 84 -5.85 -10.27 4.97
N PRO A 85 -4.79 -9.45 5.08
CA PRO A 85 -4.47 -8.70 6.29
C PRO A 85 -5.40 -7.50 6.46
N ILE A 86 -6.63 -7.77 6.88
CA ILE A 86 -7.58 -6.75 7.31
C ILE A 86 -7.32 -6.40 8.78
N GLY A 87 -7.43 -5.11 9.07
CA GLY A 87 -7.33 -4.62 10.43
C GLY A 87 -8.38 -5.27 11.33
N ASN A 88 -7.97 -5.80 12.48
CA ASN A 88 -8.89 -6.41 13.44
C ASN A 88 -8.49 -6.09 14.88
N ILE A 89 -9.50 -6.05 15.75
CA ILE A 89 -9.32 -5.97 17.19
C ILE A 89 -9.67 -7.34 17.76
N MET A 90 -8.75 -7.91 18.53
CA MET A 90 -8.96 -9.19 19.17
C MET A 90 -8.63 -9.12 20.65
N ARG A 91 -9.19 -10.06 21.42
CA ARG A 91 -8.79 -10.28 22.81
C ARG A 91 -7.34 -10.74 22.85
N ARG A 92 -6.55 -10.21 23.79
CA ARG A 92 -5.19 -10.68 24.04
C ARG A 92 -5.22 -12.14 24.50
N THR A 93 -4.42 -12.98 23.85
CA THR A 93 -4.27 -14.41 24.19
C THR A 93 -2.82 -14.83 24.40
N GLN A 94 -1.87 -13.89 24.29
CA GLN A 94 -0.42 -14.17 24.35
C GLN A 94 0.02 -14.79 25.68
N ASP A 95 -0.59 -14.35 26.79
CA ASP A 95 -0.27 -14.80 28.15
C ASP A 95 -1.33 -15.80 28.69
N GLY A 96 -2.12 -16.39 27.80
CA GLY A 96 -3.31 -17.17 28.13
C GLY A 96 -4.60 -16.40 27.95
N VAL A 97 -5.73 -17.12 28.05
CA VAL A 97 -7.07 -16.52 27.90
C VAL A 97 -7.58 -16.07 29.26
N ASP A 98 -7.64 -14.76 29.47
CA ASP A 98 -8.23 -14.17 30.68
C ASP A 98 -9.72 -13.83 30.46
N TYR A 99 -10.64 -14.66 30.93
CA TYR A 99 -12.07 -14.41 30.80
C TYR A 99 -12.59 -13.25 31.67
N THR A 100 -11.80 -12.81 32.65
CA THR A 100 -12.17 -11.77 33.63
C THR A 100 -11.56 -10.41 33.33
N CYS A 101 -10.79 -10.28 32.25
CA CYS A 101 -10.17 -9.00 31.90
C CYS A 101 -11.23 -7.91 31.69
N ASP A 102 -11.12 -6.86 32.50
CA ASP A 102 -11.89 -5.63 32.42
C ASP A 102 -10.97 -4.53 31.85
N PRO A 103 -11.29 -3.94 30.70
CA PRO A 103 -10.45 -2.94 30.06
C PRO A 103 -10.22 -1.65 30.88
N LEU A 104 -10.98 -1.44 31.96
CA LEU A 104 -10.86 -0.27 32.84
C LEU A 104 -10.03 -0.54 34.09
N THR A 105 -10.04 -1.77 34.59
CA THR A 105 -9.48 -2.09 35.92
C THR A 105 -8.37 -3.13 35.88
N SER A 106 -8.28 -3.93 34.81
CA SER A 106 -7.23 -4.94 34.68
C SER A 106 -5.84 -4.30 34.48
N PRO A 107 -4.79 -4.86 35.10
CA PRO A 107 -3.44 -4.33 35.00
C PRO A 107 -2.80 -4.57 33.62
N THR A 108 -3.35 -5.51 32.83
CA THR A 108 -2.88 -5.86 31.49
C THR A 108 -3.91 -5.47 30.42
N PRO A 109 -3.49 -5.14 29.19
CA PRO A 109 -4.43 -4.73 28.14
C PRO A 109 -5.27 -5.91 27.65
N CYS A 110 -6.59 -5.77 27.69
CA CYS A 110 -7.51 -6.83 27.27
C CYS A 110 -7.54 -7.05 25.76
N PHE A 111 -7.21 -6.03 24.96
CA PHE A 111 -7.36 -6.04 23.51
C PHE A 111 -6.05 -5.66 22.81
N VAL A 112 -5.87 -6.22 21.61
CA VAL A 112 -4.80 -5.88 20.68
C VAL A 112 -5.40 -5.57 19.32
N LEU A 113 -4.86 -4.52 18.69
CA LEU A 113 -5.14 -4.15 17.31
C LEU A 113 -4.09 -4.80 16.43
N ASN A 114 -4.52 -5.60 15.47
CA ASN A 114 -3.68 -6.13 14.41
C ASN A 114 -3.97 -5.36 13.13
N MET A 115 -2.96 -4.74 12.53
CA MET A 115 -3.06 -4.05 11.24
C MET A 115 -1.75 -4.20 10.46
N GLY A 116 -1.83 -4.71 9.23
CA GLY A 116 -0.68 -4.72 8.31
C GLY A 116 0.58 -5.41 8.88
N GLY A 117 0.41 -6.51 9.61
CA GLY A 117 1.52 -7.23 10.27
C GLY A 117 2.06 -6.58 11.55
N VAL A 118 1.48 -5.45 11.97
CA VAL A 118 1.81 -4.78 13.24
C VAL A 118 0.70 -5.08 14.26
N SER A 119 1.10 -5.57 15.43
CA SER A 119 0.22 -5.70 16.59
C SER A 119 0.51 -4.59 17.59
N SER A 120 -0.53 -3.94 18.09
CA SER A 120 -0.42 -2.88 19.08
C SER A 120 -1.44 -3.06 20.20
N GLU A 121 -1.05 -2.71 21.43
CA GLU A 121 -1.94 -2.81 22.58
C GLU A 121 -2.98 -1.69 22.53
N ILE A 122 -4.24 -2.00 22.82
CA ILE A 122 -5.28 -0.99 22.95
C ILE A 122 -5.58 -0.79 24.43
N ILE A 123 -5.60 0.46 24.86
CA ILE A 123 -5.92 0.87 26.23
C ILE A 123 -7.08 1.86 26.24
N HIS A 124 -7.79 1.92 27.37
CA HIS A 124 -8.77 2.97 27.61
C HIS A 124 -8.08 4.35 27.65
N ARG A 125 -8.67 5.32 26.96
CA ARG A 125 -8.13 6.68 26.75
C ARG A 125 -9.21 7.72 27.08
N GLU A 126 -9.31 8.06 28.36
CA GLU A 126 -10.26 9.07 28.86
C GLU A 126 -9.95 10.48 28.37
N ASP A 127 -8.70 10.73 28.01
CA ASP A 127 -8.21 11.99 27.46
C ASP A 127 -8.76 12.27 26.05
N LEU A 128 -9.09 11.22 25.28
CA LEU A 128 -9.74 11.36 23.98
C LEU A 128 -11.24 11.59 24.14
N CYS A 129 -11.91 10.70 24.87
CA CYS A 129 -13.33 10.78 25.16
C CYS A 129 -13.75 9.71 26.19
N ARG A 130 -14.92 9.88 26.80
CA ARG A 130 -15.47 8.91 27.75
C ARG A 130 -15.75 7.58 27.04
N GLY A 131 -15.12 6.49 27.52
CA GLY A 131 -15.27 5.15 26.94
C GLY A 131 -14.45 4.94 25.66
N CYS A 132 -13.52 5.84 25.35
CA CYS A 132 -12.70 5.73 24.15
C CYS A 132 -11.48 4.86 24.38
N TYR A 133 -11.05 4.24 23.29
CA TYR A 133 -9.93 3.32 23.27
C TYR A 133 -8.94 3.78 22.23
N GLY A 134 -7.66 3.64 22.54
CA GLY A 134 -6.59 4.04 21.64
C GLY A 134 -5.39 3.11 21.76
N VAL A 135 -4.53 3.17 20.75
CA VAL A 135 -3.24 2.48 20.80
C VAL A 135 -2.43 3.04 21.96
N LYS A 136 -1.81 2.14 22.74
CA LYS A 136 -0.87 2.51 23.77
C LYS A 136 0.37 3.11 23.12
N GLU A 137 0.62 4.38 23.42
CA GLU A 137 1.85 5.07 23.02
C GLU A 137 3.04 4.43 23.76
N ARG A 138 4.14 4.24 23.05
CA ARG A 138 5.33 3.55 23.57
C ARG A 138 6.22 4.50 24.38
#